data_AF-A0A7K2PBW5-F1
#
_entry.id   AF-A0A7K2PBW5-F1
#
_cell.length_a   1.000
_cell.length_b   1.000
_cell.length_c   1.000
_cell.angle_alpha   90.00
_cell.angle_beta   90.00
_cell.angle_gamma   90.00
#
_symmetry.space_group_name_H-M   'P 1'
#
loop_
_entity.id
_entity.type
_entity.pdbx_description
1 polymer ?
#
loop_
_entity_poly.entity_id
_entity_poly.type
_entity_poly.pdbx_seq_one_letter_code
_entity_poly.pdbx_strand_id
1 'polypeptide(L)'
;MDSRTALVEDLMERFPHVPREAVFKEDLLRGGVAFDPSALSDNEDGEVKPKSYFIFSFDHGTLPELGEAALRRPPEEIILTGGPYDLRRTVVSVRVNPASPYRVAADEHNQLGLYLDGKRIADVGVPPMPEYYRHKLSNGKSVMEVAPTIQWGYLIYLTAFRVCQYFGAKEECQYCDINHNWRQHKAAGRPYTGVKDVDEVLEALEIIDKYDTAKISTAYTLTGGAITSKVQGLDEADFYGRYAKAIEEHFPGRWIGKVVAQALPKPDVQRFKDYGVQIYHPNFEVWDEYLFKMYCPGKERYVGRDEWHRRILDSTEVFGARNVIPNFV
;
A
#
# COMPACT_ATOMS: atom_id res chain seq x y z
N MET A 1 -29.97 9.33 8.31
CA MET A 1 -28.81 9.52 9.22
C MET A 1 -28.32 10.92 8.96
N ASP A 2 -28.49 11.81 9.94
CA ASP A 2 -28.48 13.27 9.70
C ASP A 2 -27.06 13.88 9.68
N SER A 3 -26.02 13.11 9.98
CA SER A 3 -24.61 13.50 9.79
C SER A 3 -23.68 12.28 9.68
N ARG A 4 -22.42 12.47 9.23
CA ARG A 4 -21.44 11.38 9.22
C ARG A 4 -21.02 10.99 10.63
N THR A 5 -20.95 11.97 11.54
CA THR A 5 -20.75 11.76 12.98
C THR A 5 -21.79 10.79 13.55
N ALA A 6 -23.08 11.02 13.26
CA ALA A 6 -24.15 10.16 13.76
C ALA A 6 -24.06 8.71 13.23
N LEU A 7 -23.60 8.53 11.98
CA LEU A 7 -23.34 7.18 11.44
C LEU A 7 -22.23 6.48 12.23
N VAL A 8 -21.12 7.16 12.49
CA VAL A 8 -19.98 6.56 13.20
C VAL A 8 -20.32 6.25 14.65
N GLU A 9 -21.04 7.14 15.33
CA GLU A 9 -21.53 6.91 16.69
C GLU A 9 -22.53 5.73 16.75
N ASP A 10 -23.48 5.63 15.81
CA ASP A 10 -24.38 4.48 15.66
C ASP A 10 -23.60 3.16 15.48
N LEU A 11 -22.56 3.17 14.64
CA LEU A 11 -21.72 1.99 14.44
C LEU A 11 -20.97 1.60 15.72
N MET A 12 -20.46 2.57 16.49
CA MET A 12 -19.82 2.27 17.77
C MET A 12 -20.82 1.71 18.79
N GLU A 13 -22.05 2.21 18.82
CA GLU A 13 -23.10 1.72 19.71
C GLU A 13 -23.54 0.30 19.32
N ARG A 14 -23.70 0.02 18.02
CA ARG A 14 -24.09 -1.29 17.50
C ARG A 14 -22.98 -2.33 17.61
N PHE A 15 -21.72 -1.91 17.55
CA PHE A 15 -20.55 -2.78 17.63
C PHE A 15 -19.60 -2.37 18.78
N PRO A 16 -20.06 -2.44 20.05
CA PRO A 16 -19.32 -1.89 21.19
C PRO A 16 -18.04 -2.67 21.54
N HIS A 17 -17.88 -3.87 20.96
CA HIS A 17 -16.68 -4.70 21.10
C HIS A 17 -15.58 -4.33 20.10
N VAL A 18 -15.91 -3.55 19.06
CA VAL A 18 -14.92 -3.05 18.11
C VAL A 18 -14.29 -1.78 18.69
N PRO A 19 -12.95 -1.65 18.71
CA PRO A 19 -12.30 -0.44 19.17
C PRO A 19 -12.75 0.78 18.35
N ARG A 20 -13.00 1.92 19.01
CA ARG A 20 -13.52 3.14 18.38
C ARG A 20 -12.62 3.62 17.23
N GLU A 21 -11.31 3.52 17.43
CA GLU A 21 -10.30 3.86 16.43
C GLU A 21 -10.39 3.00 15.16
N ALA A 22 -10.85 1.75 15.28
CA ALA A 22 -11.06 0.88 14.13
C ALA A 22 -12.30 1.33 13.33
N VAL A 23 -13.39 1.70 14.02
CA VAL A 23 -14.60 2.25 13.36
C VAL A 23 -14.26 3.52 12.58
N PHE A 24 -13.55 4.47 13.20
CA PHE A 24 -13.09 5.68 12.52
C PHE A 24 -12.15 5.37 11.35
N LYS A 25 -11.17 4.48 11.55
CA LYS A 25 -10.22 4.10 10.51
C LYS A 25 -10.93 3.52 9.29
N GLU A 26 -11.87 2.59 9.48
CA GLU A 26 -12.62 1.99 8.37
C GLU A 26 -13.47 3.03 7.62
N ASP A 27 -14.19 3.91 8.34
CA ASP A 27 -14.99 4.94 7.68
C ASP A 27 -14.13 5.99 6.96
N LEU A 28 -12.97 6.34 7.53
CA LEU A 28 -11.99 7.24 6.90
C LEU A 28 -11.34 6.61 5.67
N LEU A 29 -10.95 5.33 5.72
CA LEU A 29 -10.42 4.62 4.54
C LEU A 29 -11.49 4.50 3.44
N ARG A 30 -12.77 4.36 3.78
CA ARG A 30 -13.84 4.32 2.78
C ARG A 30 -14.21 5.70 2.23
N GLY A 31 -14.18 6.73 3.07
CA GLY A 31 -14.62 8.09 2.74
C GLY A 31 -13.51 9.01 2.25
N GLY A 32 -12.26 8.65 2.46
CA GLY A 32 -11.10 9.53 2.28
C GLY A 32 -11.09 10.71 3.27
N VAL A 33 -10.11 11.58 3.10
CA VAL A 33 -9.88 12.74 3.97
C VAL A 33 -9.50 13.97 3.14
N ALA A 34 -10.03 15.12 3.53
CA ALA A 34 -9.67 16.42 3.00
C ALA A 34 -8.53 17.02 3.83
N PHE A 35 -7.68 17.83 3.19
CA PHE A 35 -6.61 18.56 3.87
C PHE A 35 -6.86 20.06 3.74
N ASP A 36 -6.75 20.77 4.86
CA ASP A 36 -6.58 22.20 4.85
C ASP A 36 -5.16 22.58 4.38
N PRO A 37 -4.95 23.75 3.73
CA PRO A 37 -3.62 24.19 3.33
C PRO A 37 -2.60 24.23 4.47
N SER A 38 -3.04 24.43 5.71
CA SER A 38 -2.21 24.37 6.93
C SER A 38 -1.65 22.98 7.24
N ALA A 39 -2.26 21.92 6.70
CA ALA A 39 -1.88 20.53 6.91
C ALA A 39 -1.06 19.93 5.76
N LEU A 40 -0.74 20.73 4.74
CA LEU A 40 0.07 20.34 3.60
C LEU A 40 1.52 20.81 3.77
N SER A 41 2.47 19.99 3.32
CA SER A 41 3.90 20.27 3.39
C SER A 41 4.49 20.55 2.01
N ASP A 42 5.65 21.19 1.94
CA ASP A 42 6.31 21.57 0.67
C ASP A 42 7.05 20.40 -0.03
N ASN A 43 6.43 19.22 -0.08
CA ASN A 43 6.92 18.01 -0.77
C ASN A 43 8.28 17.46 -0.25
N GLU A 44 9.16 17.03 -1.16
CA GLU A 44 10.38 16.24 -0.88
C GLU A 44 11.48 17.04 -0.15
N ASP A 45 11.40 18.36 -0.21
CA ASP A 45 12.29 19.27 0.53
C ASP A 45 11.78 19.57 1.95
N GLY A 46 10.59 19.07 2.30
CA GLY A 46 9.97 19.27 3.60
C GLY A 46 10.40 18.26 4.68
N GLU A 47 9.87 18.48 5.88
CA GLU A 47 10.12 17.63 7.07
C GLU A 47 9.09 16.51 7.23
N VAL A 48 8.05 16.48 6.40
CA VAL A 48 6.99 15.47 6.44
C VAL A 48 7.14 14.54 5.24
N LYS A 49 7.08 13.24 5.49
CA LYS A 49 7.12 12.24 4.42
C LYS A 49 5.84 12.33 3.56
N PRO A 50 5.94 12.72 2.29
CA PRO A 50 4.77 12.86 1.42
C PRO A 50 4.26 11.48 0.99
N LYS A 51 3.00 11.46 0.54
CA LYS A 51 2.39 10.31 -0.11
C LYS A 51 3.17 9.95 -1.36
N SER A 52 3.56 8.69 -1.39
CA SER A 52 4.16 7.99 -2.51
C SER A 52 3.05 7.30 -3.30
N TYR A 53 3.07 7.46 -4.63
CA TYR A 53 2.14 6.77 -5.52
C TYR A 53 2.85 5.53 -6.08
N PHE A 54 2.93 4.48 -5.28
CA PHE A 54 3.87 3.38 -5.50
C PHE A 54 3.29 2.14 -6.19
N ILE A 55 1.97 1.94 -6.12
CA ILE A 55 1.24 0.88 -6.83
C ILE A 55 -0.19 1.31 -7.18
N PHE A 56 -0.92 1.84 -6.20
CA PHE A 56 -2.30 2.31 -6.33
C PHE A 56 -2.36 3.80 -6.01
N SER A 57 -3.39 4.49 -6.50
CA SER A 57 -3.65 5.88 -6.10
C SER A 57 -4.37 5.94 -4.75
N PHE A 58 -5.42 5.12 -4.59
CA PHE A 58 -6.38 5.11 -3.48
C PHE A 58 -7.17 6.40 -3.26
N ASP A 59 -6.95 7.42 -4.08
CA ASP A 59 -7.56 8.73 -3.92
C ASP A 59 -8.94 8.76 -4.59
N HIS A 60 -9.84 9.57 -4.04
CA HIS A 60 -11.21 9.74 -4.55
C HIS A 60 -11.24 10.83 -5.63
N GLY A 61 -10.46 10.62 -6.68
CA GLY A 61 -10.32 11.55 -7.80
C GLY A 61 -9.01 11.32 -8.55
N THR A 62 -8.96 11.83 -9.77
CA THR A 62 -7.74 11.90 -10.57
C THR A 62 -6.80 12.98 -10.03
N LEU A 63 -5.49 12.91 -10.32
CA LEU A 63 -4.51 13.91 -9.88
C LEU A 63 -4.96 15.37 -10.10
N PRO A 64 -5.56 15.77 -11.25
CA PRO A 64 -6.09 17.13 -11.41
C PRO A 64 -7.24 17.48 -10.46
N GLU A 65 -8.12 16.52 -10.14
CA GLU A 65 -9.28 16.71 -9.27
C GLU A 65 -8.92 16.86 -7.80
N LEU A 66 -7.71 16.44 -7.39
CA LEU A 66 -7.24 16.57 -6.00
C LEU A 66 -6.80 18.00 -5.65
N GLY A 67 -6.72 18.92 -6.62
CA GLY A 67 -6.40 20.33 -6.39
C GLY A 67 -5.03 20.54 -5.71
N GLU A 68 -5.00 21.33 -4.64
CA GLU A 68 -3.75 21.66 -3.92
C GLU A 68 -3.05 20.42 -3.33
N ALA A 69 -3.81 19.40 -2.94
CA ALA A 69 -3.26 18.15 -2.41
C ALA A 69 -2.43 17.38 -3.45
N ALA A 70 -2.72 17.52 -4.75
CA ALA A 70 -1.87 16.94 -5.80
C ALA A 70 -0.53 17.68 -5.95
N LEU A 71 -0.48 18.96 -5.59
CA LEU A 71 0.69 19.82 -5.74
C LEU A 71 1.61 19.78 -4.52
N ARG A 72 1.05 19.82 -3.31
CA ARG A 72 1.77 19.89 -2.03
C ARG A 72 1.71 18.58 -1.24
N ARG A 73 1.59 17.46 -1.98
CA ARG A 73 1.42 16.05 -1.57
C ARG A 73 1.17 15.85 -0.05
N PRO A 74 -0.04 15.42 0.36
CA PRO A 74 -0.31 15.14 1.76
C PRO A 74 0.60 14.03 2.30
N PRO A 75 0.70 13.86 3.63
CA PRO A 75 1.48 12.77 4.20
C PRO A 75 1.01 11.40 3.70
N GLU A 76 1.92 10.42 3.62
CA GLU A 76 1.58 9.03 3.25
C GLU A 76 0.55 8.41 4.21
N GLU A 77 0.73 8.69 5.49
CA GLU A 77 -0.04 8.14 6.60
C GLU A 77 -0.24 9.22 7.66
N ILE A 78 -1.28 9.08 8.47
CA ILE A 78 -1.49 9.87 9.69
C ILE A 78 -1.64 8.95 10.88
N ILE A 79 -1.20 9.41 12.05
CA ILE A 79 -1.52 8.81 13.35
C ILE A 79 -2.71 9.55 13.93
N LEU A 80 -3.69 8.81 14.43
CA LEU A 80 -4.77 9.33 15.27
C LEU A 80 -4.53 8.94 16.72
N THR A 81 -4.68 9.89 17.65
CA THR A 81 -4.59 9.68 19.10
C THR A 81 -5.56 10.57 19.87
N GLY A 82 -6.05 10.08 21.02
CA GLY A 82 -6.80 10.89 21.99
C GLY A 82 -8.12 11.44 21.43
N GLY A 83 -8.36 12.72 21.68
CA GLY A 83 -9.62 13.38 21.33
C GLY A 83 -10.81 12.95 22.17
N PRO A 84 -12.04 13.43 21.86
CA PRO A 84 -13.24 13.16 22.65
C PRO A 84 -13.62 11.67 22.78
N TYR A 85 -13.06 10.83 21.92
CA TYR A 85 -13.34 9.40 21.85
C TYR A 85 -12.26 8.54 22.54
N ASP A 86 -11.20 9.18 23.06
CA ASP A 86 -10.03 8.52 23.68
C ASP A 86 -9.39 7.48 22.76
N LEU A 87 -9.08 7.89 21.52
CA LEU A 87 -8.57 6.99 20.50
C LEU A 87 -7.17 6.48 20.84
N ARG A 88 -6.97 5.17 20.73
CA ARG A 88 -5.62 4.58 20.78
C ARG A 88 -4.84 4.95 19.52
N ARG A 89 -3.51 5.03 19.67
CA ARG A 89 -2.58 5.33 18.56
C ARG A 89 -2.84 4.43 17.36
N THR A 90 -3.35 5.02 16.29
CA THR A 90 -3.77 4.28 15.09
C THR A 90 -3.18 4.90 13.84
N VAL A 91 -2.44 4.11 13.06
CA VAL A 91 -1.93 4.53 11.75
C VAL A 91 -3.01 4.32 10.69
N VAL A 92 -3.27 5.36 9.90
CA VAL A 92 -4.25 5.38 8.82
C VAL A 92 -3.56 5.83 7.54
N SER A 93 -3.65 5.01 6.49
CA SER A 93 -3.17 5.39 5.16
C SER A 93 -4.05 6.50 4.60
N VAL A 94 -3.42 7.55 4.08
CA VAL A 94 -4.14 8.69 3.54
C VAL A 94 -4.74 8.34 2.19
N ARG A 95 -6.05 8.60 2.05
CA ARG A 95 -6.81 8.54 0.80
C ARG A 95 -7.43 9.90 0.59
N VAL A 96 -6.93 10.66 -0.38
CA VAL A 96 -7.32 12.07 -0.55
C VAL A 96 -8.73 12.12 -1.11
N ASN A 97 -9.59 12.88 -0.44
CA ASN A 97 -10.91 13.20 -0.94
C ASN A 97 -11.25 14.65 -0.54
N PRO A 98 -11.14 15.63 -1.47
CA PRO A 98 -11.45 17.03 -1.18
C PRO A 98 -12.89 17.27 -0.68
N ALA A 99 -13.82 16.37 -1.03
CA ALA A 99 -15.23 16.43 -0.61
C ALA A 99 -15.52 15.63 0.68
N SER A 100 -14.50 15.08 1.34
CA SER A 100 -14.71 14.30 2.57
C SER A 100 -15.22 15.18 3.72
N PRO A 101 -16.14 14.66 4.55
CA PRO A 101 -16.50 15.31 5.81
C PRO A 101 -15.37 15.21 6.86
N TYR A 102 -14.40 14.32 6.65
CA TYR A 102 -13.16 14.29 7.42
C TYR A 102 -12.18 15.32 6.88
N ARG A 103 -11.62 16.14 7.77
CA ARG A 103 -10.61 17.14 7.44
C ARG A 103 -9.45 17.09 8.42
N VAL A 104 -8.23 17.07 7.91
CA VAL A 104 -7.04 17.40 8.70
C VAL A 104 -6.79 18.89 8.60
N ALA A 105 -6.67 19.56 9.75
CA ALA A 105 -6.38 20.99 9.84
C ALA A 105 -5.58 21.29 11.10
N ALA A 106 -4.80 22.37 11.07
CA ALA A 106 -4.17 22.91 12.27
C ALA A 106 -5.18 23.69 13.12
N ASP A 107 -5.03 23.62 14.44
CA ASP A 107 -5.74 24.50 15.37
C ASP A 107 -5.02 25.85 15.56
N GLU A 108 -5.53 26.68 16.45
CA GLU A 108 -4.98 28.02 16.78
C GLU A 108 -3.55 27.96 17.35
N HIS A 109 -3.09 26.78 17.77
CA HIS A 109 -1.74 26.53 18.30
C HIS A 109 -0.85 25.81 17.29
N ASN A 110 -1.25 25.73 16.02
CA ASN A 110 -0.57 24.99 14.95
C ASN A 110 -0.46 23.47 15.21
N GLN A 111 -1.33 22.89 16.05
CA GLN A 111 -1.38 21.45 16.25
C GLN A 111 -2.37 20.82 15.27
N LEU A 112 -1.95 19.78 14.55
CA LEU A 112 -2.82 19.09 13.62
C LEU A 112 -3.88 18.28 14.37
N GLY A 113 -5.13 18.44 13.95
CA GLY A 113 -6.27 17.65 14.40
C GLY A 113 -7.01 17.05 13.21
N LEU A 114 -7.69 15.93 13.47
CA LEU A 114 -8.69 15.39 12.56
C LEU A 114 -10.06 15.91 13.00
N TYR A 115 -10.83 16.42 12.05
CA TYR A 115 -12.17 16.96 12.24
C TYR A 115 -13.17 16.18 11.41
N LEU A 116 -14.36 15.92 11.95
CA LEU A 116 -15.49 15.31 11.28
C LEU A 116 -16.70 16.22 11.48
N ASP A 117 -17.34 16.63 10.39
CA ASP A 117 -18.48 17.56 10.43
C ASP A 117 -18.15 18.84 11.24
N GLY A 118 -16.90 19.32 11.16
CA GLY A 118 -16.39 20.49 11.87
C GLY A 118 -16.02 20.27 13.35
N LYS A 119 -16.22 19.06 13.89
CA LYS A 119 -15.86 18.72 15.28
C LYS A 119 -14.56 17.93 15.33
N ARG A 120 -13.67 18.30 16.24
CA ARG A 120 -12.40 17.59 16.44
C ARG A 120 -12.64 16.19 17.00
N ILE A 121 -12.06 15.17 16.37
CA ILE A 121 -12.16 13.77 16.82
C ILE A 121 -10.85 13.21 17.37
N ALA A 122 -9.70 13.71 16.93
CA ALA A 122 -8.37 13.20 17.33
C ALA A 122 -7.26 14.22 17.12
N ASP A 123 -6.16 14.08 17.85
CA ASP A 123 -4.86 14.65 17.49
C ASP A 123 -4.32 13.89 16.26
N VAL A 124 -3.59 14.61 15.39
CA VAL A 124 -2.97 14.04 14.19
C VAL A 124 -1.45 14.13 14.27
N GLY A 125 -0.79 12.97 14.18
CA GLY A 125 0.64 12.88 13.93
C GLY A 125 0.94 12.63 12.46
N VAL A 126 2.03 13.21 11.95
CA VAL A 126 2.53 12.99 10.59
C VAL A 126 3.93 12.35 10.61
N PRO A 127 4.26 11.49 9.64
CA PRO A 127 5.55 10.82 9.63
C PRO A 127 6.67 11.81 9.27
N PRO A 128 7.79 11.83 10.02
CA PRO A 128 8.93 12.64 9.64
C PRO A 128 9.54 12.16 8.32
N MET A 129 10.17 13.07 7.58
CA MET A 129 10.94 12.73 6.38
C MET A 129 12.13 11.83 6.77
N PRO A 130 12.21 10.58 6.27
CA PRO A 130 13.35 9.71 6.55
C PRO A 130 14.60 10.18 5.81
N GLU A 131 15.77 10.05 6.45
CA GLU A 131 17.04 10.50 5.86
C GLU A 131 17.34 9.82 4.52
N TYR A 132 17.06 8.52 4.38
CA TYR A 132 17.28 7.79 3.13
C TYR A 132 16.51 8.36 1.93
N TYR A 133 15.43 9.13 2.14
CA TYR A 133 14.72 9.81 1.05
C TYR A 133 15.38 11.09 0.56
N ARG A 134 16.33 11.65 1.33
CA ARG A 134 17.12 12.82 0.91
C ARG A 134 18.23 12.44 -0.08
N HIS A 135 18.40 11.16 -0.36
CA HIS A 135 19.38 10.63 -1.29
C HIS A 135 18.73 10.21 -2.63
N LYS A 136 19.56 10.22 -3.66
CA LYS A 136 19.23 9.74 -5.01
C LYS A 136 20.09 8.56 -5.36
N LEU A 137 19.54 7.70 -6.22
CA LEU A 137 20.29 6.66 -6.92
C LEU A 137 21.26 7.32 -7.91
N SER A 138 22.24 6.55 -8.37
CA SER A 138 23.24 6.89 -9.38
C SER A 138 22.62 7.38 -10.70
N ASN A 139 21.47 6.85 -11.06
CA ASN A 139 20.69 7.25 -12.23
C ASN A 139 19.81 8.51 -12.01
N GLY A 140 19.86 9.10 -10.82
CA GLY A 140 19.13 10.31 -10.44
C GLY A 140 17.71 10.09 -9.91
N LYS A 141 17.18 8.86 -9.90
CA LYS A 141 15.86 8.55 -9.29
C LYS A 141 15.91 8.72 -7.77
N SER A 142 14.78 9.09 -7.17
CA SER A 142 14.67 9.15 -5.71
C SER A 142 14.46 7.77 -5.10
N VAL A 143 14.92 7.56 -3.87
CA VAL A 143 14.66 6.31 -3.13
C VAL A 143 13.17 6.08 -2.96
N MET A 144 12.39 7.12 -2.69
CA MET A 144 10.94 7.04 -2.56
C MET A 144 10.25 6.51 -3.83
N GLU A 145 10.76 6.82 -5.02
CA GLU A 145 10.20 6.30 -6.27
C GLU A 145 10.44 4.79 -6.44
N VAL A 146 11.61 4.32 -5.99
CA VAL A 146 12.10 2.96 -6.23
C VAL A 146 11.75 2.01 -5.09
N ALA A 147 11.90 2.43 -3.83
CA ALA A 147 11.68 1.65 -2.62
C ALA A 147 10.94 2.47 -1.54
N PRO A 148 9.68 2.88 -1.79
CA PRO A 148 8.91 3.59 -0.80
C PRO A 148 8.65 2.73 0.43
N THR A 149 8.74 3.31 1.61
CA THR A 149 8.33 2.70 2.87
C THR A 149 6.89 3.06 3.20
N ILE A 150 6.17 2.16 3.86
CA ILE A 150 4.81 2.36 4.39
C ILE A 150 4.70 1.76 5.80
N GLN A 151 3.52 1.77 6.41
CA GLN A 151 3.29 1.27 7.77
C GLN A 151 4.17 2.00 8.80
N TRP A 152 4.17 3.33 8.71
CA TRP A 152 5.00 4.19 9.55
C TRP A 152 6.51 3.92 9.42
N GLY A 153 6.96 3.52 8.23
CA GLY A 153 8.35 3.21 7.92
C GLY A 153 8.74 1.74 8.08
N TYR A 154 7.88 0.90 8.66
CA TYR A 154 8.18 -0.50 8.93
C TYR A 154 8.46 -1.34 7.67
N LEU A 155 7.69 -1.11 6.60
CA LEU A 155 7.67 -1.97 5.41
C LEU A 155 8.19 -1.23 4.18
N ILE A 156 9.26 -1.76 3.57
CA ILE A 156 9.73 -1.33 2.24
C ILE A 156 8.85 -1.97 1.16
N TYR A 157 8.23 -1.16 0.31
CA TYR A 157 7.23 -1.59 -0.65
C TYR A 157 7.78 -1.61 -2.08
N LEU A 158 8.12 -2.81 -2.55
CA LEU A 158 8.78 -3.04 -3.83
C LEU A 158 7.76 -3.50 -4.88
N THR A 159 7.11 -2.53 -5.53
CA THR A 159 6.28 -2.80 -6.72
C THR A 159 7.16 -3.12 -7.93
N ALA A 160 7.57 -4.37 -8.09
CA ALA A 160 8.47 -4.82 -9.15
C ALA A 160 7.83 -4.74 -10.55
N PHE A 161 6.53 -5.04 -10.64
CA PHE A 161 5.76 -4.96 -11.88
C PHE A 161 4.53 -4.08 -11.71
N ARG A 162 4.59 -2.86 -12.24
CA ARG A 162 3.54 -1.81 -12.13
C ARG A 162 2.42 -1.96 -13.16
N VAL A 163 2.37 -3.08 -13.86
CA VAL A 163 1.33 -3.41 -14.84
C VAL A 163 0.82 -4.80 -14.53
N CYS A 164 -0.47 -5.06 -14.76
CA CYS A 164 -1.11 -6.35 -14.59
C CYS A 164 -1.59 -6.90 -15.94
N GLN A 165 -1.32 -8.18 -16.22
CA GLN A 165 -1.66 -8.80 -17.52
C GLN A 165 -3.16 -9.08 -17.69
N TYR A 166 -3.95 -9.14 -16.60
CA TYR A 166 -5.42 -9.27 -16.70
C TYR A 166 -6.08 -8.11 -17.46
N PHE A 167 -5.57 -6.88 -17.31
CA PHE A 167 -6.08 -5.72 -18.04
C PHE A 167 -5.93 -5.85 -19.56
N GLY A 168 -4.94 -6.60 -20.05
CA GLY A 168 -4.76 -6.82 -21.49
C GLY A 168 -5.94 -7.57 -22.11
N ALA A 169 -6.59 -8.42 -21.32
CA ALA A 169 -7.78 -9.17 -21.70
C ALA A 169 -9.09 -8.49 -21.27
N LYS A 170 -9.05 -7.29 -20.66
CA LYS A 170 -10.20 -6.65 -20.00
C LYS A 170 -10.80 -7.49 -18.87
N GLU A 171 -9.94 -8.21 -18.16
CA GLU A 171 -10.27 -9.14 -17.09
C GLU A 171 -9.74 -8.65 -15.74
N GLU A 172 -9.47 -7.35 -15.62
CA GLU A 172 -9.03 -6.72 -14.37
C GLU A 172 -10.03 -6.90 -13.23
N CYS A 173 -9.49 -6.95 -12.01
CA CYS A 173 -10.32 -6.89 -10.83
C CYS A 173 -10.98 -5.51 -10.76
N GLN A 174 -12.28 -5.45 -10.52
CA GLN A 174 -13.07 -4.23 -10.65
C GLN A 174 -12.75 -3.16 -9.59
N TYR A 175 -12.09 -3.56 -8.50
CA TYR A 175 -11.59 -2.67 -7.45
C TYR A 175 -10.14 -2.21 -7.68
N CYS A 176 -9.44 -2.72 -8.69
CA CYS A 176 -8.01 -2.53 -8.87
C CYS A 176 -7.71 -1.40 -9.86
N ASP A 177 -6.90 -0.42 -9.47
CA ASP A 177 -6.53 0.72 -10.30
C ASP A 177 -5.08 0.67 -10.81
N ILE A 178 -4.32 -0.42 -10.59
CA ILE A 178 -2.86 -0.47 -10.88
C ILE A 178 -2.49 0.02 -12.29
N ASN A 179 -3.19 -0.44 -13.34
CA ASN A 179 -2.90 -0.01 -14.71
C ASN A 179 -3.42 1.40 -15.00
N HIS A 180 -4.52 1.82 -14.37
CA HIS A 180 -5.01 3.20 -14.48
C HIS A 180 -4.02 4.18 -13.85
N ASN A 181 -3.55 3.87 -12.64
CA ASN A 181 -2.52 4.62 -11.94
C ASN A 181 -1.21 4.69 -12.75
N TRP A 182 -0.76 3.56 -13.32
CA TRP A 182 0.40 3.54 -14.20
C TRP A 182 0.24 4.46 -15.43
N ARG A 183 -0.91 4.38 -16.13
CA ARG A 183 -1.20 5.22 -17.30
C ARG A 183 -1.23 6.70 -16.93
N GLN A 184 -1.84 7.04 -15.80
CA GLN A 184 -1.94 8.42 -15.32
C GLN A 184 -0.56 9.02 -15.02
N HIS A 185 0.30 8.28 -14.32
CA HIS A 185 1.67 8.75 -14.05
C HIS A 185 2.52 8.89 -15.31
N LYS A 186 2.37 7.94 -16.25
CA LYS A 186 3.01 8.05 -17.57
C LYS A 186 2.54 9.29 -18.34
N ALA A 187 1.23 9.54 -18.35
CA ALA A 187 0.65 10.72 -19.02
C ALA A 187 1.11 12.04 -18.36
N ALA A 188 1.32 12.04 -17.05
CA ALA A 188 1.87 13.16 -16.29
C ALA A 188 3.40 13.34 -16.45
N GLY A 189 4.06 12.56 -17.32
CA GLY A 189 5.50 12.67 -17.58
C GLY A 189 6.40 12.23 -16.41
N ARG A 190 5.84 11.55 -15.39
CA ARG A 190 6.65 11.06 -14.28
C ARG A 190 7.56 9.90 -14.76
N PRO A 191 8.77 9.73 -14.18
CA PRO A 191 9.72 8.65 -14.53
C PRO A 191 9.26 7.23 -14.16
N TYR A 192 7.97 6.94 -14.27
CA TYR A 192 7.32 5.72 -13.84
C TYR A 192 7.60 4.56 -14.83
N THR A 193 8.41 3.58 -14.43
CA THR A 193 8.70 2.38 -15.24
C THR A 193 7.66 1.27 -15.02
N GLY A 194 7.45 0.42 -16.03
CA GLY A 194 6.52 -0.72 -15.92
C GLY A 194 7.11 -1.90 -15.14
N VAL A 195 8.38 -2.23 -15.41
CA VAL A 195 9.19 -3.18 -14.64
C VAL A 195 10.32 -2.39 -13.99
N LYS A 196 10.54 -2.57 -12.69
CA LYS A 196 11.69 -1.97 -12.00
C LYS A 196 12.95 -2.76 -12.29
N ASP A 197 14.07 -2.10 -12.48
CA ASP A 197 15.34 -2.81 -12.60
C ASP A 197 15.74 -3.41 -11.24
N VAL A 198 16.40 -4.58 -11.24
CA VAL A 198 16.85 -5.23 -9.99
C VAL A 198 17.97 -4.43 -9.36
N ASP A 199 18.90 -3.91 -10.16
CA ASP A 199 20.06 -3.14 -9.68
C ASP A 199 19.60 -1.80 -9.07
N GLU A 200 18.59 -1.16 -9.66
CA GLU A 200 17.95 0.03 -9.08
C GLU A 200 17.33 -0.27 -7.71
N VAL A 201 16.67 -1.44 -7.57
CA VAL A 201 16.09 -1.85 -6.29
C VAL A 201 17.18 -2.10 -5.26
N LEU A 202 18.26 -2.79 -5.62
CA LEU A 202 19.39 -3.04 -4.71
C LEU A 202 20.04 -1.73 -4.28
N GLU A 203 20.34 -0.81 -5.20
CA GLU A 203 20.92 0.49 -4.87
C GLU A 203 20.01 1.29 -3.90
N ALA A 204 18.69 1.29 -4.13
CA ALA A 204 17.75 1.93 -3.21
C ALA A 204 17.78 1.29 -1.81
N LEU A 205 17.90 -0.04 -1.74
CA LEU A 205 18.02 -0.78 -0.48
C LEU A 205 19.37 -0.54 0.22
N GLU A 206 20.47 -0.38 -0.52
CA GLU A 206 21.78 0.01 0.04
C GLU A 206 21.68 1.37 0.75
N ILE A 207 21.00 2.34 0.11
CA ILE A 207 20.75 3.66 0.70
C ILE A 207 19.88 3.52 1.96
N ILE A 208 18.79 2.76 1.90
CA ILE A 208 17.93 2.54 3.07
C ILE A 208 18.72 1.88 4.21
N ASP A 209 19.47 0.81 3.95
CA ASP A 209 20.22 0.11 5.00
C ASP A 209 21.26 1.01 5.67
N LYS A 210 21.91 1.86 4.88
CA LYS A 210 22.91 2.83 5.34
C LYS A 210 22.32 3.94 6.21
N TYR A 211 21.18 4.52 5.81
CA TYR A 211 20.64 5.73 6.45
C TYR A 211 19.43 5.49 7.37
N ASP A 212 18.80 4.31 7.34
CA ASP A 212 17.83 3.88 8.37
C ASP A 212 18.57 3.44 9.65
N THR A 213 19.23 4.40 10.29
CA THR A 213 20.07 4.18 11.48
C THR A 213 19.26 3.70 12.69
N ALA A 214 18.00 4.11 12.79
CA ALA A 214 17.06 3.64 13.81
C ALA A 214 16.50 2.24 13.51
N LYS A 215 16.81 1.66 12.33
CA LYS A 215 16.35 0.35 11.87
C LYS A 215 14.82 0.20 11.97
N ILE A 216 14.10 1.25 11.59
CA ILE A 216 12.63 1.27 11.57
C ILE A 216 12.11 0.30 10.49
N SER A 217 12.78 0.26 9.33
CA SER A 217 12.46 -0.68 8.26
C SER A 217 12.96 -2.08 8.61
N THR A 218 12.03 -3.01 8.77
CA THR A 218 12.34 -4.39 9.19
C THR A 218 11.76 -5.45 8.25
N ALA A 219 10.97 -5.06 7.25
CA ALA A 219 10.43 -5.94 6.24
C ALA A 219 10.49 -5.31 4.85
N TYR A 220 10.57 -6.14 3.80
CA TYR A 220 10.25 -5.72 2.44
C TYR A 220 9.11 -6.56 1.88
N THR A 221 8.33 -5.98 0.97
CA THR A 221 7.35 -6.73 0.19
C THR A 221 7.61 -6.58 -1.29
N LEU A 222 7.73 -7.70 -1.99
CA LEU A 222 7.70 -7.77 -3.45
C LEU A 222 6.26 -7.96 -3.90
N THR A 223 5.83 -7.17 -4.87
CA THR A 223 4.46 -7.23 -5.39
C THR A 223 4.38 -6.62 -6.77
N GLY A 224 3.27 -6.84 -7.45
CA GLY A 224 2.96 -6.17 -8.70
C GLY A 224 1.69 -6.75 -9.33
N GLY A 225 1.53 -6.51 -10.61
CA GLY A 225 0.43 -7.12 -11.36
C GLY A 225 0.65 -8.60 -11.64
N ALA A 226 -0.45 -9.29 -11.92
CA ALA A 226 -0.44 -10.70 -12.29
C ALA A 226 0.32 -10.93 -13.61
N ILE A 227 1.14 -11.98 -13.63
CA ILE A 227 1.77 -12.51 -14.85
C ILE A 227 1.04 -13.80 -15.25
N THR A 228 0.30 -13.76 -16.36
CA THR A 228 -0.46 -14.89 -16.93
C THR A 228 0.28 -15.59 -18.07
N SER A 229 1.39 -15.02 -18.53
CA SER A 229 2.24 -15.60 -19.57
C SER A 229 3.71 -15.51 -19.18
N LYS A 230 4.45 -14.52 -19.67
CA LYS A 230 5.83 -14.24 -19.29
C LYS A 230 6.10 -12.74 -19.25
N VAL A 231 7.04 -12.33 -18.40
CA VAL A 231 7.64 -11.00 -18.41
C VAL A 231 9.14 -11.18 -18.42
N GLN A 232 9.82 -10.61 -19.42
CA GLN A 232 11.26 -10.80 -19.63
C GLN A 232 11.67 -12.29 -19.68
N GLY A 233 10.82 -13.14 -20.28
CA GLY A 233 11.05 -14.58 -20.43
C GLY A 233 10.75 -15.44 -19.19
N LEU A 234 10.41 -14.81 -18.06
CA LEU A 234 10.15 -15.47 -16.78
C LEU A 234 8.64 -15.60 -16.52
N ASP A 235 8.25 -16.68 -15.85
CA ASP A 235 6.92 -16.81 -15.24
C ASP A 235 6.82 -15.95 -13.97
N GLU A 236 5.67 -15.96 -13.29
CA GLU A 236 5.46 -15.09 -12.13
C GLU A 236 6.40 -15.40 -10.96
N ALA A 237 6.63 -16.70 -10.68
CA ALA A 237 7.45 -17.11 -9.55
C ALA A 237 8.92 -16.74 -9.75
N ASP A 238 9.48 -16.99 -10.93
CA ASP A 238 10.86 -16.60 -11.24
C ASP A 238 11.01 -15.08 -11.39
N PHE A 239 10.00 -14.40 -11.92
CA PHE A 239 10.02 -12.95 -12.09
C PHE A 239 10.13 -12.23 -10.75
N TYR A 240 9.27 -12.53 -9.77
CA TYR A 240 9.40 -11.94 -8.43
C TYR A 240 10.55 -12.56 -7.64
N GLY A 241 10.78 -13.86 -7.83
CA GLY A 241 11.82 -14.64 -7.17
C GLY A 241 13.22 -14.11 -7.39
N ARG A 242 13.54 -13.62 -8.60
CA ARG A 242 14.87 -13.03 -8.87
C ARG A 242 15.17 -11.81 -8.00
N TYR A 243 14.17 -10.99 -7.65
CA TYR A 243 14.37 -9.84 -6.77
C TYR A 243 14.59 -10.33 -5.35
N ALA A 244 13.80 -11.29 -4.87
CA ALA A 244 14.00 -11.86 -3.53
C ALA A 244 15.40 -12.46 -3.40
N LYS A 245 15.80 -13.29 -4.38
CA LYS A 245 17.13 -13.88 -4.44
C LYS A 245 18.24 -12.83 -4.39
N ALA A 246 18.16 -11.81 -5.24
CA ALA A 246 19.17 -10.76 -5.28
C ALA A 246 19.25 -9.97 -3.96
N ILE A 247 18.10 -9.67 -3.34
CA ILE A 247 18.04 -8.99 -2.04
C ILE A 247 18.66 -9.85 -0.95
N GLU A 248 18.32 -11.14 -0.86
CA GLU A 248 18.83 -12.03 0.18
C GLU A 248 20.30 -12.42 -0.03
N GLU A 249 20.79 -12.46 -1.27
CA GLU A 249 22.22 -12.64 -1.56
C GLU A 249 23.05 -11.41 -1.15
N HIS A 250 22.51 -10.20 -1.29
CA HIS A 250 23.20 -8.95 -0.97
C HIS A 250 23.03 -8.51 0.50
N PHE A 251 21.85 -8.74 1.08
CA PHE A 251 21.46 -8.31 2.42
C PHE A 251 20.89 -9.48 3.25
N PRO A 252 21.67 -10.56 3.48
CA PRO A 252 21.16 -11.80 4.04
C PRO A 252 20.45 -11.58 5.38
N GLY A 253 19.13 -11.84 5.41
CA GLY A 253 18.31 -11.74 6.62
C GLY A 253 18.16 -10.32 7.20
N ARG A 254 18.51 -9.27 6.45
CA ARG A 254 18.40 -7.88 6.92
C ARG A 254 16.94 -7.46 7.14
N TRP A 255 16.02 -7.98 6.34
CA TRP A 255 14.59 -7.69 6.41
C TRP A 255 13.79 -8.99 6.32
N ILE A 256 12.58 -8.97 6.86
CA ILE A 256 11.60 -10.03 6.63
C ILE A 256 11.12 -9.93 5.17
N GLY A 257 11.53 -10.89 4.34
CA GLY A 257 11.13 -10.97 2.95
C GLY A 257 9.69 -11.47 2.76
N LYS A 258 8.84 -10.65 2.15
CA LYS A 258 7.45 -10.99 1.83
C LYS A 258 7.20 -10.89 0.33
N VAL A 259 6.38 -11.78 -0.22
CA VAL A 259 5.86 -11.67 -1.59
C VAL A 259 4.33 -11.66 -1.59
N VAL A 260 3.75 -10.70 -2.32
CA VAL A 260 2.31 -10.61 -2.63
C VAL A 260 2.16 -10.94 -4.11
N ALA A 261 1.55 -12.08 -4.41
CA ALA A 261 1.38 -12.58 -5.77
C ALA A 261 0.04 -13.30 -5.90
N GLN A 262 -0.25 -13.83 -7.09
CA GLN A 262 -1.44 -14.67 -7.31
C GLN A 262 -1.40 -15.91 -6.41
N ALA A 263 -2.54 -16.61 -6.24
CA ALA A 263 -2.56 -17.94 -5.66
C ALA A 263 -1.93 -18.95 -6.65
N LEU A 264 -0.63 -19.20 -6.47
CA LEU A 264 0.18 -20.01 -7.36
C LEU A 264 0.13 -21.50 -6.96
N PRO A 265 0.37 -22.42 -7.90
CA PRO A 265 0.57 -23.84 -7.59
C PRO A 265 1.70 -24.05 -6.57
N LYS A 266 1.57 -25.08 -5.73
CA LYS A 266 2.54 -25.38 -4.66
C LYS A 266 4.02 -25.44 -5.12
N PRO A 267 4.39 -26.01 -6.29
CA PRO A 267 5.78 -25.97 -6.76
C PRO A 267 6.32 -24.56 -6.99
N ASP A 268 5.47 -23.63 -7.44
CA ASP A 268 5.85 -22.24 -7.69
C ASP A 268 5.99 -21.47 -6.37
N VAL A 269 5.11 -21.78 -5.41
CA VAL A 269 5.21 -21.29 -4.03
C VAL A 269 6.50 -21.77 -3.38
N GLN A 270 6.91 -23.02 -3.61
CA GLN A 270 8.19 -23.55 -3.12
C GLN A 270 9.38 -22.76 -3.67
N ARG A 271 9.36 -22.35 -4.95
CA ARG A 271 10.41 -21.51 -5.53
C ARG A 271 10.59 -20.19 -4.76
N PHE A 272 9.51 -19.53 -4.34
CA PHE A 272 9.64 -18.33 -3.49
C PHE A 272 10.39 -18.61 -2.17
N LYS A 273 10.10 -19.75 -1.53
CA LYS A 273 10.80 -20.16 -0.32
C LYS A 273 12.28 -20.38 -0.57
N ASP A 274 12.62 -21.02 -1.69
CA ASP A 274 13.99 -21.29 -2.11
C ASP A 274 14.78 -20.01 -2.44
N TYR A 275 14.09 -18.95 -2.88
CA TYR A 275 14.66 -17.61 -3.08
C TYR A 275 14.82 -16.78 -1.80
N GLY A 276 14.48 -17.34 -0.63
CA GLY A 276 14.67 -16.68 0.67
C GLY A 276 13.44 -15.92 1.19
N VAL A 277 12.30 -15.97 0.49
CA VAL A 277 11.05 -15.38 0.98
C VAL A 277 10.62 -16.08 2.29
N GLN A 278 10.15 -15.28 3.25
CA GLN A 278 9.69 -15.76 4.54
C GLN A 278 8.17 -15.75 4.67
N ILE A 279 7.49 -14.82 3.98
CA ILE A 279 6.02 -14.66 4.04
C ILE A 279 5.44 -14.68 2.62
N TYR A 280 4.43 -15.52 2.40
CA TYR A 280 3.64 -15.55 1.19
C TYR A 280 2.25 -14.96 1.42
N HIS A 281 1.85 -14.02 0.57
CA HIS A 281 0.60 -13.28 0.73
C HIS A 281 -0.25 -13.33 -0.55
N PRO A 282 -0.93 -14.46 -0.81
CA PRO A 282 -2.00 -14.53 -1.81
C PRO A 282 -3.33 -14.10 -1.18
N ASN A 283 -4.05 -13.15 -1.78
CA ASN A 283 -5.33 -12.68 -1.23
C ASN A 283 -6.49 -13.64 -1.56
N PHE A 284 -7.44 -13.80 -0.63
CA PHE A 284 -8.72 -14.46 -0.92
C PHE A 284 -9.59 -13.64 -1.87
N GLU A 285 -9.35 -12.32 -1.91
CA GLU A 285 -10.12 -11.32 -2.65
C GLU A 285 -11.54 -11.22 -2.10
N VAL A 286 -12.52 -11.83 -2.77
CA VAL A 286 -13.94 -11.74 -2.40
C VAL A 286 -14.41 -13.11 -1.93
N TRP A 287 -15.06 -13.17 -0.76
CA TRP A 287 -15.54 -14.44 -0.22
C TRP A 287 -16.68 -15.04 -1.04
N ASP A 288 -17.71 -14.25 -1.34
CA ASP A 288 -18.89 -14.75 -2.05
C ASP A 288 -18.55 -15.22 -3.47
N GLU A 289 -19.08 -16.38 -3.88
CA GLU A 289 -18.75 -17.01 -5.16
C GLU A 289 -19.20 -16.16 -6.36
N TYR A 290 -20.42 -15.63 -6.30
CA TYR A 290 -20.97 -14.82 -7.36
C TYR A 290 -20.21 -13.50 -7.48
N LEU A 291 -19.92 -12.85 -6.35
CA LEU A 291 -19.16 -11.60 -6.34
C LEU A 291 -17.71 -11.81 -6.76
N PHE A 292 -17.07 -12.96 -6.44
CA PHE A 292 -15.72 -13.26 -6.94
C PHE A 292 -15.69 -13.31 -8.47
N LYS A 293 -16.65 -14.00 -9.09
CA LYS A 293 -16.77 -14.11 -10.56
C LYS A 293 -16.93 -12.73 -11.21
N MET A 294 -17.74 -11.86 -10.60
CA MET A 294 -17.96 -10.51 -11.12
C MET A 294 -16.78 -9.57 -10.91
N TYR A 295 -16.18 -9.59 -9.72
CA TYR A 295 -15.16 -8.62 -9.34
C TYR A 295 -13.73 -9.06 -9.63
N CYS A 296 -13.50 -10.35 -9.87
CA CYS A 296 -12.18 -10.93 -10.17
C CYS A 296 -12.20 -11.80 -11.45
N PRO A 297 -12.69 -11.30 -12.60
CA PRO A 297 -12.96 -12.12 -13.78
C PRO A 297 -11.72 -12.84 -14.32
N GLY A 298 -10.54 -12.21 -14.29
CA GLY A 298 -9.29 -12.86 -14.68
C GLY A 298 -8.90 -14.01 -13.75
N LYS A 299 -8.96 -13.82 -12.44
CA LYS A 299 -8.63 -14.88 -11.48
C LYS A 299 -9.57 -16.07 -11.62
N GLU A 300 -10.86 -15.80 -11.82
CA GLU A 300 -11.85 -16.85 -12.11
C GLU A 300 -11.54 -17.60 -13.41
N ARG A 301 -11.27 -16.89 -14.50
CA ARG A 301 -11.04 -17.53 -15.80
C ARG A 301 -9.76 -18.37 -15.84
N TYR A 302 -8.67 -17.87 -15.25
CA TYR A 302 -7.36 -18.52 -15.32
C TYR A 302 -7.14 -19.60 -14.26
N VAL A 303 -7.81 -19.50 -13.12
CA VAL A 303 -7.61 -20.41 -11.97
C VAL A 303 -8.93 -20.98 -11.47
N GLY A 304 -9.95 -20.14 -11.31
CA GLY A 304 -11.23 -20.49 -10.69
C GLY A 304 -11.19 -20.28 -9.17
N ARG A 305 -12.26 -19.74 -8.58
CA ARG A 305 -12.31 -19.38 -7.14
C ARG A 305 -11.91 -20.53 -6.21
N ASP A 306 -12.48 -21.72 -6.40
CA ASP A 306 -12.26 -22.84 -5.49
C ASP A 306 -10.80 -23.31 -5.53
N GLU A 307 -10.23 -23.40 -6.73
CA GLU A 307 -8.82 -23.71 -6.92
C GLU A 307 -7.91 -22.60 -6.38
N TRP A 308 -8.30 -21.34 -6.54
CA TRP A 308 -7.59 -20.19 -5.98
C TRP A 308 -7.51 -20.29 -4.45
N HIS A 309 -8.64 -20.54 -3.77
CA HIS A 309 -8.68 -20.72 -2.32
C HIS A 309 -7.93 -21.99 -1.88
N ARG A 310 -8.04 -23.08 -2.62
CA ARG A 310 -7.29 -24.32 -2.34
C ARG A 310 -5.78 -24.08 -2.37
N ARG A 311 -5.26 -23.36 -3.37
CA ARG A 311 -3.83 -23.01 -3.46
C ARG A 311 -3.34 -22.15 -2.30
N ILE A 312 -4.17 -21.23 -1.79
CA ILE A 312 -3.85 -20.45 -0.59
C ILE A 312 -3.66 -21.39 0.60
N LEU A 313 -4.56 -22.36 0.79
CA LEU A 313 -4.45 -23.33 1.88
C LEU A 313 -3.23 -24.27 1.70
N ASP A 314 -3.01 -24.80 0.50
CA ASP A 314 -1.85 -25.64 0.17
C ASP A 314 -0.51 -24.94 0.46
N SER A 315 -0.46 -23.61 0.28
CA SER A 315 0.76 -22.83 0.53
C SER A 315 1.20 -22.84 2.00
N THR A 316 0.30 -23.18 2.93
CA THR A 316 0.63 -23.35 4.36
C THR A 316 1.53 -24.55 4.60
N GLU A 317 1.56 -25.54 3.69
CA GLU A 317 2.48 -26.68 3.76
C GLU A 317 3.92 -26.28 3.40
N VAL A 318 4.11 -25.14 2.71
CA VAL A 318 5.43 -24.60 2.33
C VAL A 318 5.91 -23.57 3.35
N PHE A 319 5.05 -22.61 3.69
CA PHE A 319 5.44 -21.46 4.53
C PHE A 319 5.07 -21.63 6.01
N GLY A 320 4.17 -22.55 6.34
CA GLY A 320 3.50 -22.64 7.63
C GLY A 320 2.35 -21.63 7.73
N ALA A 321 1.28 -21.99 8.45
CA ALA A 321 0.06 -21.17 8.54
C ALA A 321 0.29 -19.73 9.05
N ARG A 322 1.32 -19.49 9.87
CA ARG A 322 1.65 -18.15 10.38
C ARG A 322 2.28 -17.22 9.34
N ASN A 323 2.79 -17.76 8.24
CA ASN A 323 3.50 -17.03 7.20
C ASN A 323 2.73 -17.01 5.87
N VAL A 324 1.48 -17.47 5.88
CA VAL A 324 0.53 -17.31 4.79
C VAL A 324 -0.55 -16.34 5.27
N ILE A 325 -0.56 -15.11 4.76
CA ILE A 325 -1.33 -14.01 5.36
C ILE A 325 -2.36 -13.39 4.41
N PRO A 326 -3.34 -14.15 3.89
CA PRO A 326 -4.30 -13.68 2.91
C PRO A 326 -5.18 -12.54 3.43
N ASN A 327 -5.61 -11.64 2.54
CA ASN A 327 -6.63 -10.63 2.85
C ASN A 327 -7.91 -10.80 2.00
N PHE A 328 -9.02 -10.26 2.50
CA PHE A 328 -10.21 -9.95 1.70
C PHE A 328 -10.14 -8.49 1.21
N VAL A 329 -10.63 -8.24 0.01
CA VAL A 329 -10.57 -6.93 -0.66
C VAL A 329 -11.95 -6.35 -0.85
#